data_AF-A0A9D4DNW3-F1
#
_entry.id   AF-A0A9D4DNW3-F1
#
_cell.length_a   1.000
_cell.length_b   1.000
_cell.length_c   1.000
_cell.angle_alpha   90.00
_cell.angle_beta   90.00
_cell.angle_gamma   90.00
#
_symmetry.space_group_name_H-M   'P 1'
#
loop_
_entity.id
_entity.type
_entity.pdbx_description
1 polymer ?
#
loop_
_entity_poly.entity_id
_entity_poly.type
_entity_poly.pdbx_seq_one_letter_code
_entity_poly.pdbx_strand_id
1 'polypeptide(L)'
;MISLHKLRMRWAFRYLFAMFVLIFVFVSNQLHLFKDRQLLDLCDCKPHSSNKYMQTRLSFLPNENAHKLVKATYDCVHQLTWSEYQKNSSAKTGNVLIDKYGKNDLNRPGENGTGVHLVGKENEQANQLVEKLNINVLASDKIPLNRMVPDSRFDG
;
A
#
# COMPACT_ATOMS: atom_id res chain seq x y z
N MET A 1 37.78 58.79 -2.40
CA MET A 1 36.94 58.59 -3.61
C MET A 1 36.65 57.10 -3.74
N ILE A 2 35.47 56.63 -3.31
CA ILE A 2 35.14 55.19 -3.35
C ILE A 2 34.76 54.84 -4.79
N SER A 3 35.54 53.93 -5.39
CA SER A 3 35.33 53.47 -6.78
C SER A 3 33.90 52.97 -6.99
N LEU A 4 33.21 53.53 -7.99
CA LEU A 4 31.83 53.25 -8.37
C LEU A 4 31.54 51.74 -8.52
N HIS A 5 32.58 50.98 -8.90
CA HIS A 5 32.53 49.52 -9.06
C HIS A 5 32.32 48.77 -7.73
N LYS A 6 32.90 49.26 -6.63
CA LYS A 6 32.71 48.68 -5.29
C LYS A 6 31.31 48.96 -4.75
N LEU A 7 30.70 50.09 -5.13
CA LEU A 7 29.33 50.41 -4.74
C LEU A 7 28.35 49.46 -5.44
N ARG A 8 28.47 49.31 -6.77
CA ARG A 8 27.60 48.47 -7.59
C ARG A 8 27.62 46.98 -7.18
N MET A 9 28.79 46.45 -6.84
CA MET A 9 28.94 45.07 -6.34
C MET A 9 28.27 44.86 -4.98
N ARG A 10 28.26 45.86 -4.08
CA ARG A 10 27.60 45.77 -2.78
C ARG A 10 26.07 45.73 -2.91
N TRP A 11 25.51 46.50 -3.85
CA TRP A 11 24.07 46.44 -4.12
C TRP A 11 23.68 45.10 -4.74
N ALA A 12 24.43 44.60 -5.72
CA ALA A 12 24.19 43.30 -6.33
C ALA A 12 24.20 42.15 -5.30
N PHE A 13 25.15 42.16 -4.37
CA PHE A 13 25.23 41.16 -3.31
C PHE A 13 24.04 41.23 -2.34
N ARG A 14 23.57 42.44 -2.00
CA ARG A 14 22.37 42.64 -1.17
C ARG A 14 21.11 42.10 -1.84
N TYR A 15 20.95 42.32 -3.15
CA TYR A 15 19.82 41.78 -3.91
C TYR A 15 19.88 40.25 -4.05
N LEU A 16 21.07 39.69 -4.30
CA LEU A 16 21.25 38.23 -4.36
C LEU A 16 20.94 37.57 -3.02
N PHE A 17 21.41 38.16 -1.91
CA PHE A 17 21.12 37.65 -0.58
C PHE A 17 19.62 37.73 -0.25
N ALA A 18 18.96 38.85 -0.58
CA ALA A 18 17.52 38.98 -0.38
C ALA A 18 16.71 37.95 -1.17
N MET A 19 17.09 37.69 -2.43
CA MET A 19 16.45 36.65 -3.25
C MET A 19 16.67 35.25 -2.68
N PHE A 20 17.88 34.95 -2.19
CA PHE A 20 18.17 33.66 -1.56
C PHE A 20 17.32 33.43 -0.31
N VAL A 21 17.17 34.44 0.56
CA VAL A 21 16.32 34.36 1.75
C VAL A 21 14.84 34.15 1.38
N LEU A 22 14.34 34.87 0.37
CA LEU A 22 12.95 34.69 -0.10
C LEU A 22 12.69 33.27 -0.63
N ILE A 23 13.63 32.72 -1.42
CA ILE A 23 13.54 31.34 -1.91
C ILE A 23 13.59 30.36 -0.74
N PHE A 24 14.47 30.57 0.23
CA PHE A 24 14.59 29.68 1.40
C PHE A 24 13.32 29.68 2.25
N VAL A 25 12.71 30.85 2.47
CA VAL A 25 11.43 30.99 3.19
C VAL A 25 10.30 30.31 2.40
N PHE A 26 10.26 30.50 1.09
CA PHE A 26 9.27 29.84 0.23
C PHE A 26 9.39 28.32 0.30
N VAL A 27 10.59 27.76 0.14
CA VAL A 27 10.84 26.32 0.22
C VAL A 27 10.50 25.77 1.61
N SER A 28 10.88 26.49 2.67
CA SER A 28 10.56 26.09 4.06
C SER A 28 9.05 26.06 4.31
N ASN A 29 8.31 27.04 3.80
CA ASN A 29 6.84 27.06 3.89
C ASN A 29 6.18 25.95 3.07
N GLN A 30 6.69 25.64 1.86
CA GLN A 30 6.18 24.52 1.07
C GLN A 30 6.44 23.18 1.77
N LEU A 31 7.61 22.99 2.37
CA LEU A 31 7.93 21.77 3.14
C LEU A 31 7.05 21.63 4.40
N HIS A 32 6.77 22.74 5.09
CA HIS A 32 5.89 22.72 6.26
C HIS A 32 4.44 22.38 5.88
N LEU A 33 3.91 23.00 4.82
CA LEU A 33 2.59 22.69 4.28
C LEU A 33 2.49 21.23 3.79
N PHE A 34 3.57 20.69 3.22
CA PHE A 34 3.62 19.29 2.81
C PHE A 34 3.62 18.33 4.00
N LYS A 35 4.30 18.69 5.09
CA LYS A 35 4.35 17.90 6.33
C LYS A 35 2.99 17.86 7.04
N ASP A 36 2.25 18.97 7.05
CA ASP A 36 0.93 19.04 7.70
C ASP A 36 -0.17 18.40 6.85
N ARG A 37 -0.08 18.47 5.51
CA ARG A 37 -1.01 17.74 4.62
C ARG A 37 -0.86 16.23 4.74
N GLN A 38 0.37 15.71 4.89
CA GLN A 38 0.57 14.27 5.12
C GLN A 38 -0.04 13.79 6.45
N LEU A 39 -0.08 14.63 7.48
CA LEU A 39 -0.69 14.29 8.77
C LEU A 39 -2.23 14.35 8.75
N LEU A 40 -2.81 15.31 8.02
CA LEU A 40 -4.27 15.44 7.90
C LEU A 40 -4.92 14.39 6.98
N ASP A 41 -4.22 13.91 5.96
CA ASP A 41 -4.69 12.79 5.12
C ASP A 41 -4.64 11.43 5.85
N LEU A 42 -3.97 11.34 7.01
CA LEU A 42 -3.93 10.13 7.85
C LEU A 42 -5.04 10.08 8.91
N CYS A 43 -5.75 11.18 9.16
CA CYS A 43 -6.80 11.27 10.17
C CYS A 43 -8.22 11.43 9.59
N ASP A 44 -8.40 11.57 8.27
CA ASP A 44 -9.72 11.51 7.64
C ASP A 44 -10.12 10.04 7.41
N CYS A 45 -10.54 9.37 8.48
CA CYS A 45 -11.23 8.08 8.40
C CYS A 45 -12.62 8.25 7.78
N LYS A 46 -12.69 8.68 6.52
CA LYS A 46 -13.87 8.44 5.69
C LYS A 46 -13.89 6.96 5.33
N PRO A 47 -15.04 6.28 5.42
CA PRO A 47 -15.19 4.91 4.95
C PRO A 47 -15.19 4.94 3.42
N HIS A 48 -14.02 5.17 2.82
CA HIS A 48 -13.87 5.10 1.39
C HIS A 48 -13.69 3.64 1.01
N SER A 49 -14.79 3.07 0.52
CA SER A 49 -14.83 1.86 -0.29
C SER A 49 -13.92 2.01 -1.51
N SER A 50 -12.61 1.88 -1.31
CA SER A 50 -11.67 1.69 -2.40
C SER A 50 -10.58 0.71 -1.95
N ASN A 51 -10.85 -0.55 -2.26
CA ASN A 51 -9.82 -1.57 -2.41
C ASN A 51 -8.75 -1.07 -3.39
N LYS A 52 -7.60 -0.66 -2.87
CA LYS A 52 -6.32 -0.81 -3.57
C LYS A 52 -5.28 -1.19 -2.53
N TYR A 53 -4.95 -2.48 -2.57
CA TYR A 53 -3.75 -3.12 -2.04
C TYR A 53 -2.66 -2.13 -1.61
N MET A 54 -2.58 -1.88 -0.30
CA MET A 54 -1.39 -1.31 0.32
C MET A 54 -1.01 -2.10 1.58
N GLN A 55 -0.70 -3.37 1.37
CA GLN A 55 0.11 -4.19 2.25
C GLN A 55 0.96 -5.03 1.30
N THR A 56 2.19 -4.63 0.99
CA THR A 56 3.35 -5.04 1.78
C THR A 56 4.55 -4.15 1.43
N ARG A 57 4.74 -3.04 2.15
CA ARG A 57 6.05 -2.34 2.17
C ARG A 57 6.32 -1.56 3.46
N LEU A 58 5.68 -1.95 4.56
CA LEU A 58 5.85 -1.28 5.86
C LEU A 58 6.60 -2.13 6.89
N SER A 59 7.48 -3.04 6.45
CA SER A 59 8.27 -3.90 7.34
C SER A 59 9.76 -3.56 7.38
N PHE A 60 10.20 -2.43 6.80
CA PHE A 60 11.64 -2.07 6.73
C PHE A 60 11.97 -0.65 7.21
N LEU A 61 11.23 -0.11 8.18
CA LEU A 61 11.64 1.12 8.88
C LEU A 61 11.81 0.84 10.38
N PRO A 62 13.03 0.93 10.94
CA PRO A 62 13.23 0.88 12.37
C PRO A 62 12.86 2.26 12.93
N ASN A 63 11.62 2.43 13.35
CA ASN A 63 11.21 3.66 14.00
C ASN A 63 10.14 3.35 15.04
N GLU A 64 10.38 3.74 16.30
CA GLU A 64 9.48 3.54 17.44
C GLU A 64 8.07 4.11 17.19
N ASN A 65 7.93 5.03 16.23
CA ASN A 65 6.65 5.58 15.80
C ASN A 65 5.82 4.63 14.91
N ALA A 66 6.44 3.62 14.29
CA ALA A 66 5.74 2.61 13.50
C ALA A 66 4.81 1.75 14.37
N HIS A 67 5.21 1.44 15.60
CA HIS A 67 4.36 0.70 16.54
C HIS A 67 3.09 1.47 16.93
N LYS A 68 3.18 2.79 17.11
CA LYS A 68 2.00 3.63 17.39
C LYS A 68 1.06 3.75 16.17
N LEU A 69 1.63 3.86 14.97
CA LEU A 69 0.87 3.93 13.71
C LEU A 69 0.17 2.60 13.36
N VAL A 70 0.83 1.46 13.61
CA VAL A 70 0.20 0.13 13.50
C VAL A 70 -0.92 0.01 14.53
N LYS A 71 -0.69 0.39 15.78
CA LYS A 71 -1.73 0.30 16.83
C LYS A 71 -2.97 1.15 16.51
N ALA A 72 -2.79 2.39 16.03
CA ALA A 72 -3.90 3.27 15.65
C ALA A 72 -4.68 2.78 14.42
N THR A 73 -4.02 2.09 13.47
CA THR A 73 -4.71 1.48 12.32
C THR A 73 -5.46 0.19 12.70
N TYR A 74 -4.96 -0.57 13.67
CA TYR A 74 -5.68 -1.72 14.22
C TYR A 74 -6.89 -1.30 15.08
N ASP A 75 -6.79 -0.22 15.85
CA ASP A 75 -7.89 0.26 16.70
C ASP A 75 -9.09 0.83 15.90
N CYS A 76 -8.90 1.21 14.63
CA CYS A 76 -9.98 1.66 13.73
C CYS A 76 -10.64 0.50 12.95
N VAL A 77 -10.01 -0.67 12.90
CA VAL A 77 -10.64 -1.89 12.37
C VAL A 77 -11.44 -2.48 13.51
N HIS A 78 -12.75 -2.27 13.50
CA HIS A 78 -13.66 -2.91 14.44
C HIS A 78 -13.47 -4.44 14.34
N GLN A 79 -12.66 -5.01 15.23
CA GLN A 79 -12.42 -6.44 15.29
C GLN A 79 -13.67 -7.08 15.93
N LEU A 80 -14.62 -7.48 15.09
CA LEU A 80 -15.73 -8.33 15.51
C LEU A 80 -15.16 -9.57 16.20
N THR A 81 -15.60 -9.82 17.43
CA THR A 81 -15.26 -11.07 18.09
C THR A 81 -15.93 -12.23 17.33
N TRP A 82 -15.34 -13.43 17.40
CA TRP A 82 -15.87 -14.60 16.69
C TRP A 82 -17.33 -14.89 17.05
N SER A 83 -17.71 -14.70 18.31
CA SER A 83 -19.07 -14.90 18.81
C SER A 83 -20.07 -13.87 18.27
N GLU A 84 -19.64 -12.64 17.99
CA GLU A 84 -20.48 -11.61 17.35
C GLU A 84 -20.65 -11.87 15.85
N TYR A 85 -19.59 -12.30 15.17
CA TYR A 85 -19.63 -12.69 13.76
C TYR A 85 -20.61 -13.86 13.53
N GLN A 86 -20.58 -14.88 14.40
CA GLN A 86 -21.51 -16.02 14.31
C GLN A 86 -22.97 -15.62 14.57
N LYS A 87 -23.21 -14.63 15.44
CA LYS A 87 -24.57 -14.18 15.76
C LYS A 87 -25.19 -13.30 14.67
N ASN A 88 -24.36 -12.62 13.88
CA ASN A 88 -24.82 -11.68 12.86
C ASN A 88 -24.24 -12.05 11.50
N SER A 89 -24.95 -12.90 10.75
CA SER A 89 -24.56 -13.38 9.42
C SER A 89 -24.34 -12.28 8.37
N SER A 90 -24.79 -11.05 8.64
CA SER A 90 -24.60 -9.88 7.78
C SER A 90 -23.42 -8.99 8.18
N ALA A 91 -22.76 -9.27 9.30
CA ALA A 91 -21.63 -8.50 9.77
C ALA A 91 -20.42 -8.72 8.86
N LYS A 92 -19.87 -7.62 8.33
CA LYS A 92 -18.64 -7.65 7.54
C LYS A 92 -17.44 -7.59 8.47
N THR A 93 -16.48 -8.48 8.25
CA THR A 93 -15.23 -8.54 8.99
C THR A 93 -14.26 -7.41 8.61
N GLY A 94 -14.51 -6.73 7.48
CA GLY A 94 -13.58 -5.76 6.90
C GLY A 94 -12.48 -6.43 6.07
N ASN A 95 -12.37 -7.77 6.12
CA ASN A 95 -11.49 -8.54 5.27
C ASN A 95 -12.22 -8.98 4.00
N VAL A 96 -11.81 -8.41 2.86
CA VAL A 96 -12.41 -8.68 1.55
C VAL A 96 -12.37 -10.16 1.17
N LEU A 97 -11.34 -10.89 1.62
CA LEU A 97 -11.20 -12.32 1.34
C LEU A 97 -12.30 -13.17 1.99
N ILE A 98 -12.80 -12.72 3.14
CA ILE A 98 -13.85 -13.38 3.91
C ILE A 98 -15.22 -12.84 3.49
N ASP A 99 -15.36 -11.51 3.43
CA ASP A 99 -16.63 -10.84 3.18
C ASP A 99 -17.17 -11.06 1.75
N LYS A 100 -16.27 -11.38 0.80
CA LYS A 100 -16.63 -11.73 -0.59
C LYS A 100 -16.35 -13.18 -0.93
N TYR A 101 -16.08 -14.03 0.07
CA TYR A 101 -15.89 -15.45 -0.16
C TYR A 101 -17.12 -16.04 -0.87
N GLY A 102 -16.89 -16.94 -1.83
CA GLY A 102 -17.97 -17.55 -2.63
C GLY A 102 -18.53 -16.67 -3.76
N LYS A 103 -18.09 -15.42 -3.90
CA LYS A 103 -18.50 -14.50 -4.98
C LYS A 103 -17.38 -14.26 -5.99
N ASN A 104 -16.66 -15.33 -6.32
CA ASN A 104 -15.53 -15.27 -7.23
C ASN A 104 -15.99 -15.42 -8.68
N ASP A 105 -15.16 -14.88 -9.59
CA ASP A 105 -15.30 -15.15 -11.01
C ASP A 105 -14.70 -16.51 -11.34
N LEU A 106 -15.56 -17.48 -11.69
CA LEU A 106 -15.18 -18.88 -11.94
C LEU A 106 -14.24 -19.06 -13.14
N ASN A 107 -14.10 -18.05 -14.00
CA ASN A 107 -13.20 -18.10 -15.15
C ASN A 107 -11.76 -17.69 -14.81
N ARG A 108 -11.48 -17.32 -13.55
CA ARG A 108 -10.12 -16.95 -13.14
C ARG A 108 -9.20 -18.16 -13.05
N PRO A 109 -7.90 -17.96 -13.31
CA PRO A 109 -6.92 -19.03 -13.20
C PRO A 109 -6.89 -19.62 -11.78
N GLY A 110 -6.97 -20.94 -11.66
CA GLY A 110 -6.93 -21.64 -10.37
C GLY A 110 -8.28 -21.77 -9.65
N GLU A 111 -9.35 -21.14 -10.13
CA GLU A 111 -10.68 -21.31 -9.55
C GLU A 111 -11.24 -22.71 -9.81
N ASN A 112 -12.00 -23.21 -8.85
CA ASN A 112 -12.58 -24.56 -8.87
C ASN A 112 -11.54 -25.69 -9.07
N GLY A 113 -10.27 -25.43 -8.73
CA GLY A 113 -9.16 -26.39 -8.96
C GLY A 113 -8.67 -26.45 -10.41
N THR A 114 -9.06 -25.51 -11.26
CA THR A 114 -8.62 -25.45 -12.67
C THR A 114 -7.11 -25.19 -12.76
N GLY A 115 -6.42 -25.86 -13.69
CA GLY A 115 -4.99 -25.66 -13.92
C GLY A 115 -4.63 -24.25 -14.39
N VAL A 116 -3.47 -23.75 -13.97
CA VAL A 116 -2.91 -22.47 -14.46
C VAL A 116 -1.84 -22.77 -15.49
N HIS A 117 -2.07 -22.32 -16.73
CA HIS A 117 -1.14 -22.49 -17.84
C HIS A 117 -0.38 -21.19 -18.11
N LEU A 118 0.96 -21.25 -18.04
CA LEU A 118 1.85 -20.14 -18.36
C LEU A 118 2.39 -20.33 -19.78
N VAL A 119 2.50 -19.26 -20.56
CA VAL A 119 2.93 -19.30 -21.96
C VAL A 119 4.05 -18.31 -22.25
N GLY A 120 4.91 -18.64 -23.21
CA GLY A 120 6.00 -17.78 -23.66
C GLY A 120 6.96 -17.41 -22.52
N LYS A 121 7.27 -16.12 -22.39
CA LYS A 121 8.25 -15.59 -21.42
C LYS A 121 7.91 -15.89 -19.96
N GLU A 122 6.62 -15.96 -19.62
CA GLU A 122 6.20 -16.27 -18.24
C GLU A 122 6.56 -17.71 -17.87
N ASN A 123 6.50 -18.63 -18.83
CA ASN A 123 6.87 -20.02 -18.61
C ASN A 123 8.38 -20.18 -18.39
N GLU A 124 9.20 -19.42 -19.14
CA GLU A 124 10.66 -19.39 -18.96
C GLU A 124 11.04 -18.90 -17.56
N GLN A 125 10.41 -17.82 -17.09
CA GLN A 125 10.60 -17.29 -15.74
C GLN A 125 10.12 -18.29 -14.68
N ALA A 126 9.00 -18.97 -14.93
CA ALA A 126 8.47 -19.97 -14.01
C ALA A 126 9.43 -21.15 -13.86
N ASN A 127 10.01 -21.63 -14.96
CA ASN A 127 10.98 -22.73 -14.94
C ASN A 127 12.21 -22.36 -14.09
N GLN A 128 12.76 -21.15 -14.26
CA GLN A 128 13.88 -20.66 -13.44
C GLN A 128 13.54 -20.60 -11.94
N LEU A 129 12.31 -20.19 -11.60
CA LEU A 129 11.86 -20.11 -10.21
C LEU A 129 11.55 -21.49 -9.62
N VAL A 130 11.03 -22.41 -10.42
CA VAL A 130 10.79 -23.80 -10.03
C VAL A 130 12.12 -24.48 -9.72
N GLU A 131 13.17 -24.30 -10.53
CA GLU A 131 14.50 -24.84 -10.26
C GLU A 131 15.08 -24.35 -8.92
N LYS A 132 14.75 -23.11 -8.53
CA LYS A 132 15.25 -22.49 -7.29
C LYS A 132 14.41 -22.85 -6.06
N LEU A 133 13.09 -22.90 -6.20
CA LEU A 133 12.14 -22.96 -5.08
C LEU A 133 11.38 -24.29 -5.01
N ASN A 134 11.57 -25.17 -5.99
CA ASN A 134 10.88 -26.45 -6.16
C ASN A 134 9.35 -26.35 -6.23
N ILE A 135 8.81 -25.14 -6.44
CA ILE A 135 7.39 -24.84 -6.60
C ILE A 135 7.18 -23.77 -7.66
N ASN A 136 6.07 -23.81 -8.38
CA ASN A 136 5.72 -22.80 -9.37
C ASN A 136 5.07 -21.58 -8.69
N VAL A 137 5.91 -20.70 -8.16
CA VAL A 137 5.48 -19.48 -7.48
C VAL A 137 4.70 -18.55 -8.43
N LEU A 138 5.14 -18.43 -9.69
CA LEU A 138 4.42 -17.59 -10.66
C LEU A 138 3.00 -18.08 -10.95
N ALA A 139 2.79 -19.40 -10.99
CA ALA A 139 1.43 -19.92 -11.06
C ALA A 139 0.66 -19.60 -9.78
N SER A 140 1.26 -19.80 -8.60
CA SER A 140 0.62 -19.52 -7.31
C SER A 140 0.19 -18.06 -7.17
N ASP A 141 1.01 -17.11 -7.61
CA ASP A 141 0.73 -15.68 -7.54
C ASP A 141 -0.46 -15.25 -8.41
N LYS A 142 -0.73 -16.01 -9.48
CA LYS A 142 -1.89 -15.77 -10.35
C LYS A 142 -3.19 -16.32 -9.78
N ILE A 143 -3.12 -17.25 -8.83
CA ILE A 143 -4.30 -17.87 -8.23
C ILE A 143 -4.85 -16.96 -7.11
N PRO A 144 -6.15 -16.61 -7.12
CA PRO A 144 -6.73 -15.79 -6.07
C PRO A 144 -6.65 -16.49 -4.70
N LEU A 145 -6.33 -15.71 -3.66
CA LEU A 145 -6.19 -16.22 -2.29
C LEU A 145 -7.50 -16.80 -1.74
N ASN A 146 -8.63 -16.26 -2.17
CA ASN A 146 -9.97 -16.69 -1.75
C ASN A 146 -10.60 -17.69 -2.74
N ARG A 147 -9.81 -18.44 -3.53
CA ARG A 147 -10.32 -19.37 -4.54
C ARG A 147 -11.30 -20.39 -3.96
N MET A 148 -12.28 -20.76 -4.78
CA MET A 148 -13.20 -21.85 -4.48
C MET A 148 -12.60 -23.17 -4.96
N VAL A 149 -12.80 -24.23 -4.19
CA VAL A 149 -12.42 -25.61 -4.54
C VAL A 149 -13.61 -26.50 -4.25
N PRO A 150 -14.02 -27.37 -5.19
CA PRO A 150 -15.15 -28.24 -4.99
C PRO A 150 -14.81 -29.29 -3.93
N ASP A 151 -15.78 -29.64 -3.10
CA ASP A 151 -15.62 -30.73 -2.15
C ASP A 151 -15.66 -32.06 -2.89
N SER A 152 -14.59 -32.85 -2.78
CA SER A 152 -14.46 -34.15 -3.44
C SER A 152 -14.77 -35.33 -2.52
N ARG A 153 -15.21 -35.06 -1.28
CA ARG A 153 -15.57 -36.12 -0.32
C ARG A 153 -16.88 -36.80 -0.73
N PHE A 154 -17.06 -38.05 -0.29
CA PHE A 154 -18.31 -38.78 -0.50
C PHE A 154 -19.45 -38.14 0.32
N ASP A 155 -20.65 -38.12 -0.27
CA ASP A 155 -21.87 -37.76 0.47
C ASP A 155 -22.10 -38.82 1.55
N GLY A 156 -22.24 -38.35 2.79
CA GLY A 156 -22.42 -39.18 4.00
C GLY A 156 -23.85 -39.63 4.24
#